data_AF-A0A0G0BF50-F1
#
_entry.id   AF-A0A0G0BF50-F1
#
_cell.length_a   1.000
_cell.length_b   1.000
_cell.length_c   1.000
_cell.angle_alpha   90.00
_cell.angle_beta   90.00
_cell.angle_gamma   90.00
#
_symmetry.space_group_name_H-M   'P 1'
#
loop_
_entity.id
_entity.type
_entity.pdbx_description
1 polymer ?
#
loop_
_entity_poly.entity_id
_entity_poly.type
_entity_poly.pdbx_seq_one_letter_code
_entity_poly.pdbx_strand_id
1 'polypeptide(L)'
;MTNLNTSDPNWLSTPLQKIVNKIDNLSDKNPYNKFAILLTTGAFCPIHEGHIEMMELAKKELEDQGICVLGGYLSPANDEYVKYKCKNTAISASHRIVLCNQKIAKNDWLMVDKWESYYNDKDIYFTYVIKRLKRYISKHIKKIRNIDLYYVFGADNADFVFDFTKEGRCICIQRPGYENNFQKISSNSCITKNIRIILSKYSTSRPNKSSSSMKIPDLKERPLYPDMSYLIRDEGNITIENWTHNRQISGLSKARENLLKNLKLLIKEIFYDPNRQYNLTIQTLKVNEQYKF
;
A
#
# COMPACT_ATOMS: atom_id res chain seq x y z
N MET A 1 1.18 -28.60 -4.66
CA MET A 1 1.43 -27.20 -4.24
C MET A 1 0.37 -26.86 -3.20
N THR A 2 0.78 -26.51 -1.98
CA THR A 2 -0.16 -26.07 -0.93
C THR A 2 -0.83 -24.77 -1.38
N ASN A 3 -2.17 -24.72 -1.37
CA ASN A 3 -2.93 -23.48 -1.54
C ASN A 3 -2.58 -22.53 -0.39
N LEU A 4 -1.55 -21.72 -0.58
CA LEU A 4 -1.14 -20.71 0.38
C LEU A 4 -2.27 -19.68 0.46
N ASN A 5 -2.90 -19.55 1.62
CA ASN A 5 -3.93 -18.54 1.83
C ASN A 5 -3.25 -17.18 1.99
N THR A 6 -2.97 -16.53 0.86
CA THR A 6 -2.28 -15.23 0.82
C THR A 6 -3.09 -14.09 1.45
N SER A 7 -4.37 -14.32 1.76
CA SER A 7 -5.21 -13.38 2.51
C SER A 7 -5.01 -13.44 4.03
N ASP A 8 -4.22 -14.39 4.54
CA ASP A 8 -3.92 -14.51 5.96
C ASP A 8 -3.19 -13.24 6.45
N PRO A 9 -3.73 -12.49 7.42
CA PRO A 9 -3.08 -11.30 7.93
C PRO A 9 -1.73 -11.57 8.61
N ASN A 10 -1.40 -12.82 8.95
CA ASN A 10 -0.06 -13.17 9.46
C ASN A 10 1.02 -13.09 8.37
N TRP A 11 0.63 -13.04 7.09
CA TRP A 11 1.55 -12.77 5.99
C TRP A 11 1.87 -11.29 5.95
N LEU A 12 3.08 -10.93 6.37
CA LEU A 12 3.50 -9.55 6.56
C LEU A 12 3.78 -8.81 5.24
N SER A 13 2.83 -8.81 4.31
CA SER A 13 2.98 -8.30 2.94
C SER A 13 2.66 -6.81 2.78
N THR A 14 2.10 -6.16 3.81
CA THR A 14 1.68 -4.76 3.76
C THR A 14 2.56 -3.91 4.67
N PRO A 15 3.17 -2.82 4.15
CA PRO A 15 4.01 -1.93 4.95
C PRO A 15 3.17 -1.15 5.97
N LEU A 16 3.63 -1.05 7.22
CA LEU A 16 2.94 -0.33 8.29
C LEU A 16 3.70 0.91 8.77
N GLN A 17 4.87 1.17 8.20
CA GLN A 17 5.87 2.09 8.74
C GLN A 17 5.29 3.47 9.07
N LYS A 18 4.73 4.13 8.06
CA LYS A 18 4.24 5.50 8.18
C LYS A 18 3.08 5.62 9.17
N ILE A 19 2.25 4.57 9.26
CA ILE A 19 1.15 4.49 10.23
C ILE A 19 1.70 4.35 11.65
N VAL A 20 2.62 3.41 11.89
CA VAL A 20 3.20 3.20 13.23
C VAL A 20 3.93 4.45 13.71
N ASN A 21 4.76 5.07 12.86
CA ASN A 21 5.42 6.33 13.18
C ASN A 21 4.44 7.44 13.51
N LYS A 22 3.36 7.58 12.72
CA LYS A 22 2.33 8.58 13.00
C LYS A 22 1.67 8.34 14.35
N ILE A 23 1.33 7.09 14.66
CA ILE A 23 0.73 6.70 15.94
C ILE A 23 1.67 6.98 17.10
N ASP A 24 2.95 6.64 16.99
CA ASP A 24 3.92 6.84 18.04
C ASP A 24 4.21 8.33 18.31
N ASN A 25 4.04 9.17 17.29
CA ASN A 25 4.14 10.63 17.41
C ASN A 25 2.84 11.29 17.92
N LEU A 26 1.72 10.56 18.03
CA LEU A 26 0.52 11.08 18.69
C LEU A 26 0.78 11.03 20.21
N SER A 27 1.03 12.18 20.82
CA SER A 27 1.20 12.31 22.28
C SER A 27 -0.01 11.79 23.05
N ASP A 28 0.15 11.51 24.35
CA ASP A 28 -0.96 11.14 25.24
C ASP A 28 -2.13 12.16 25.26
N LYS A 29 -1.86 13.42 24.89
CA LYS A 29 -2.88 14.47 24.67
C LYS A 29 -3.34 14.53 23.21
N ASN A 30 -3.70 13.39 22.64
CA ASN A 30 -4.18 13.32 21.26
C ASN A 30 -5.53 14.05 21.11
N PRO A 31 -5.64 15.10 20.27
CA PRO A 31 -6.89 15.83 20.08
C PRO A 31 -7.92 15.06 19.25
N TYR A 32 -7.51 13.96 18.59
CA TYR A 32 -8.35 13.19 17.68
C TYR A 32 -9.01 12.00 18.38
N ASN A 33 -10.30 11.81 18.13
CA ASN A 33 -11.08 10.65 18.58
C ASN A 33 -11.48 9.70 17.43
N LYS A 34 -11.20 10.09 16.18
CA LYS A 34 -11.48 9.33 14.96
C LYS A 34 -10.22 9.21 14.12
N PHE A 35 -9.97 8.01 13.61
CA PHE A 35 -8.79 7.69 12.83
C PHE A 35 -9.18 7.03 11.52
N ALA A 36 -8.46 7.38 10.46
CA ALA A 36 -8.69 6.83 9.14
C ALA A 36 -7.41 6.35 8.47
N ILE A 37 -7.58 5.37 7.59
CA ILE A 37 -6.60 4.97 6.59
C ILE A 37 -7.27 5.13 5.23
N LEU A 38 -6.50 5.61 4.25
CA LEU A 38 -6.96 5.73 2.87
C LEU A 38 -6.41 4.58 2.02
N LEU A 39 -7.22 4.07 1.09
CA LEU A 39 -6.81 3.07 0.11
C LEU A 39 -7.28 3.49 -1.27
N THR A 40 -6.41 3.44 -2.26
CA THR A 40 -6.79 3.50 -3.67
C THR A 40 -6.15 2.34 -4.42
N THR A 41 -6.91 1.68 -5.29
CA THR A 41 -6.40 0.65 -6.19
C THR A 41 -6.36 1.20 -7.61
N GLY A 42 -5.50 0.63 -8.45
CA GLY A 42 -5.44 1.08 -9.83
C GLY A 42 -4.41 0.34 -10.66
N ALA A 43 -4.52 0.52 -11.98
CA ALA A 43 -3.53 -0.01 -12.90
C ALA A 43 -2.15 0.59 -12.61
N PHE A 44 -2.06 1.91 -12.34
CA PHE A 44 -0.80 2.64 -12.16
C PHE A 44 0.22 2.34 -13.26
N CYS A 45 -0.23 2.45 -14.51
CA CYS A 45 0.49 2.02 -15.69
C CYS A 45 0.73 3.20 -16.66
N PRO A 46 1.56 4.20 -16.29
CA PRO A 46 2.27 4.40 -15.03
C PRO A 46 1.48 5.24 -14.00
N ILE A 47 1.94 5.28 -12.74
CA ILE A 47 1.47 6.25 -11.74
C ILE A 47 1.80 7.70 -12.17
N HIS A 48 1.00 8.68 -11.74
CA HIS A 48 1.19 10.08 -12.04
C HIS A 48 0.62 11.00 -10.95
N GLU A 49 0.84 12.31 -11.09
CA GLU A 49 0.46 13.31 -10.08
C GLU A 49 -1.02 13.29 -9.73
N GLY A 50 -1.91 13.10 -10.71
CA GLY A 50 -3.35 13.02 -10.42
C GLY A 50 -3.76 11.91 -9.45
N HIS A 51 -2.98 10.82 -9.31
CA HIS A 51 -3.24 9.81 -8.27
C HIS A 51 -2.84 10.31 -6.88
N ILE A 52 -1.73 11.05 -6.79
CA ILE A 52 -1.24 11.61 -5.54
C ILE A 52 -2.15 12.74 -5.08
N GLU A 53 -2.47 13.67 -5.98
CA GLU A 53 -3.40 14.78 -5.74
C GLU A 53 -4.76 14.28 -5.24
N MET A 54 -5.31 13.23 -5.86
CA MET A 54 -6.56 12.61 -5.40
C MET A 54 -6.46 12.10 -3.95
N MET A 55 -5.36 11.45 -3.59
CA MET A 55 -5.15 10.97 -2.22
C MET A 55 -4.94 12.11 -1.22
N GLU A 56 -4.23 13.18 -1.61
CA GLU A 56 -4.04 14.37 -0.77
C GLU A 56 -5.36 15.11 -0.53
N LEU A 57 -6.21 15.24 -1.54
CA LEU A 57 -7.54 15.85 -1.40
C LEU A 57 -8.46 15.01 -0.50
N ALA A 58 -8.41 13.69 -0.63
CA ALA A 58 -9.15 12.78 0.25
C ALA A 58 -8.67 12.88 1.71
N LYS A 59 -7.35 12.98 1.93
CA LYS A 59 -6.78 13.21 3.25
C LYS A 59 -7.27 14.53 3.83
N LYS A 60 -7.18 15.61 3.05
CA LYS A 60 -7.66 16.94 3.43
C LYS A 60 -9.15 16.94 3.80
N GLU A 61 -9.99 16.27 3.01
CA GLU A 61 -11.43 16.15 3.29
C GLU A 61 -11.71 15.54 4.66
N LEU A 62 -10.98 14.49 5.05
CA LEU A 62 -11.13 13.87 6.37
C LEU A 62 -10.55 14.73 7.50
N GLU A 63 -9.38 15.34 7.30
CA GLU A 63 -8.72 16.17 8.31
C GLU A 63 -9.52 17.44 8.61
N ASP A 64 -10.11 18.07 7.59
CA ASP A 64 -11.04 19.21 7.76
C ASP A 64 -12.31 18.82 8.55
N GLN A 65 -12.67 17.53 8.60
CA GLN A 65 -13.76 16.98 9.42
C GLN A 65 -13.30 16.49 10.81
N GLY A 66 -12.04 16.77 11.18
CA GLY A 66 -11.46 16.37 12.47
C GLY A 66 -11.10 14.88 12.58
N ILE A 67 -10.97 14.18 11.45
CA ILE A 67 -10.56 12.77 11.41
C ILE A 67 -9.06 12.69 11.11
N CYS A 68 -8.30 12.03 11.98
CA CYS A 68 -6.85 11.89 11.80
C CYS A 68 -6.53 10.80 10.78
N VAL A 69 -5.94 11.18 9.64
CA VAL A 69 -5.45 10.21 8.66
C VAL A 69 -4.08 9.68 9.10
N LEU A 70 -4.05 8.40 9.48
CA LEU A 70 -2.84 7.74 9.97
C LEU A 70 -1.88 7.36 8.83
N GLY A 71 -2.40 7.17 7.62
CA GLY A 71 -1.62 6.77 6.46
C GLY A 71 -2.52 6.41 5.27
N GLY A 72 -1.90 6.12 4.14
CA GLY A 72 -2.62 5.73 2.93
C GLY A 72 -1.86 4.72 2.09
N TYR A 73 -2.61 3.96 1.29
CA TYR A 73 -2.07 2.92 0.42
C TYR A 73 -2.42 3.16 -1.03
N LEU A 74 -1.39 3.08 -1.87
CA LEU A 74 -1.51 2.82 -3.30
C LEU A 74 -1.41 1.30 -3.49
N SER A 75 -2.44 0.68 -4.06
CA SER A 75 -2.47 -0.77 -4.30
C SER A 75 -2.44 -1.05 -5.81
N PRO A 76 -1.27 -1.35 -6.40
CA PRO A 76 -1.18 -1.67 -7.81
C PRO A 76 -1.90 -2.98 -8.12
N ALA A 77 -2.80 -2.93 -9.10
CA ALA A 77 -3.62 -4.04 -9.53
C ALA A 77 -2.80 -5.21 -10.09
N ASN A 78 -3.43 -6.39 -10.18
CA ASN A 78 -2.84 -7.59 -10.77
C ASN A 78 -2.51 -7.40 -12.28
N ASP A 79 -1.49 -8.10 -12.77
CA ASP A 79 -1.07 -8.04 -14.17
C ASP A 79 -2.14 -8.54 -15.15
N GLU A 80 -3.02 -9.47 -14.74
CA GLU A 80 -4.17 -9.89 -15.55
C GLU A 80 -5.11 -8.72 -15.86
N TYR A 81 -5.52 -7.98 -14.83
CA TYR A 81 -6.34 -6.76 -14.98
C TYR A 81 -5.63 -5.70 -15.84
N VAL A 82 -4.34 -5.46 -15.59
CA VAL A 82 -3.57 -4.42 -16.30
C VAL A 82 -3.37 -4.79 -17.77
N LYS A 83 -3.13 -6.06 -18.10
CA LYS A 83 -3.08 -6.52 -19.50
C LYS A 83 -4.39 -6.28 -20.22
N TYR A 84 -5.52 -6.60 -19.58
CA TYR A 84 -6.84 -6.34 -20.14
C TYR A 84 -7.10 -4.84 -20.37
N LYS A 85 -6.82 -4.02 -19.36
CA LYS A 85 -7.10 -2.56 -19.39
C LYS A 85 -6.15 -1.77 -20.27
N CYS A 86 -4.85 -2.04 -20.20
CA CYS A 86 -3.80 -1.25 -20.85
C CYS A 86 -3.30 -1.86 -22.17
N LYS A 87 -3.66 -3.11 -22.48
CA LYS A 87 -3.32 -3.81 -23.72
C LYS A 87 -1.81 -3.68 -24.04
N ASN A 88 -1.47 -3.14 -25.21
CA ASN A 88 -0.09 -3.00 -25.70
C ASN A 88 0.78 -2.04 -24.86
N THR A 89 0.18 -1.27 -23.95
CA THR A 89 0.91 -0.36 -23.04
C THR A 89 1.07 -0.92 -21.63
N ALA A 90 0.64 -2.17 -21.38
CA ALA A 90 0.74 -2.80 -20.08
C ALA A 90 2.20 -3.01 -19.66
N ILE A 91 2.54 -2.54 -18.46
CA ILE A 91 3.82 -2.84 -17.79
C ILE A 91 3.61 -3.73 -16.57
N SER A 92 4.60 -4.58 -16.29
CA SER A 92 4.55 -5.58 -15.22
C SER A 92 4.33 -4.96 -13.84
N ALA A 93 3.76 -5.75 -12.93
CA ALA A 93 3.57 -5.38 -11.54
C ALA A 93 4.87 -4.89 -10.90
N SER A 94 5.98 -5.58 -11.17
CA SER A 94 7.31 -5.19 -10.70
C SER A 94 7.70 -3.79 -11.13
N HIS A 95 7.52 -3.45 -12.42
CA HIS A 95 7.83 -2.13 -12.93
C HIS A 95 6.90 -1.08 -12.29
N ARG A 96 5.59 -1.34 -12.24
CA ARG A 96 4.62 -0.41 -11.65
C ARG A 96 4.86 -0.14 -10.18
N ILE A 97 5.17 -1.17 -9.40
CA ILE A 97 5.53 -1.05 -7.99
C ILE A 97 6.76 -0.15 -7.81
N VAL A 98 7.78 -0.28 -8.66
CA VAL A 98 8.96 0.59 -8.62
C VAL A 98 8.57 2.04 -8.90
N LEU A 99 7.78 2.29 -9.95
CA LEU A 99 7.32 3.64 -10.28
C LEU A 99 6.45 4.25 -9.17
N CYS A 100 5.55 3.47 -8.56
CA CYS A 100 4.76 3.90 -7.40
C CYS A 100 5.66 4.30 -6.22
N ASN A 101 6.65 3.47 -5.87
CA ASN A 101 7.59 3.78 -4.78
C ASN A 101 8.43 5.03 -5.09
N GLN A 102 8.93 5.19 -6.32
CA GLN A 102 9.66 6.39 -6.73
C GLN A 102 8.79 7.64 -6.63
N LYS A 103 7.52 7.55 -7.05
CA LYS A 103 6.59 8.67 -7.02
C LYS A 103 6.29 9.19 -5.61
N ILE A 104 6.21 8.28 -4.65
CA ILE A 104 5.90 8.61 -3.24
C ILE A 104 7.15 8.64 -2.35
N ALA A 105 8.36 8.60 -2.92
CA ALA A 105 9.61 8.50 -2.16
C ALA A 105 9.77 9.63 -1.12
N LYS A 106 9.30 10.84 -1.45
CA LYS A 106 9.32 12.02 -0.55
C LYS A 106 8.01 12.25 0.20
N ASN A 107 6.98 11.43 -0.02
CA ASN A 107 5.71 11.56 0.67
C ASN A 107 5.84 10.96 2.09
N ASP A 108 5.21 11.55 3.10
CA ASP A 108 5.38 11.15 4.50
C ASP A 108 4.26 10.22 5.03
N TRP A 109 3.18 9.99 4.27
CA TRP A 109 2.02 9.22 4.74
C TRP A 109 1.53 8.10 3.80
N LEU A 110 1.87 8.15 2.51
CA LEU A 110 1.51 7.15 1.50
C LEU A 110 2.51 6.00 1.43
N MET A 111 2.03 4.77 1.28
CA MET A 111 2.83 3.57 1.05
C MET A 111 2.29 2.76 -0.13
N VAL A 112 3.13 1.90 -0.72
CA VAL A 112 2.68 0.95 -1.76
C VAL A 112 2.34 -0.39 -1.12
N ASP A 113 1.09 -0.81 -1.18
CA ASP A 113 0.69 -2.18 -0.83
C ASP A 113 0.79 -3.06 -2.08
N LYS A 114 1.70 -4.03 -2.05
CA LYS A 114 1.98 -4.93 -3.19
C LYS A 114 1.11 -6.19 -3.15
N TRP A 115 0.25 -6.34 -2.13
CA TRP A 115 -0.52 -7.55 -1.91
C TRP A 115 -1.39 -7.91 -3.12
N GLU A 116 -2.14 -6.96 -3.65
CA GLU A 116 -3.03 -7.15 -4.81
C GLU A 116 -2.27 -7.65 -6.05
N SER A 117 -1.06 -7.12 -6.28
CA SER A 117 -0.28 -7.41 -7.49
C SER A 117 0.54 -8.69 -7.42
N TYR A 118 1.15 -8.99 -6.27
CA TYR A 118 2.14 -10.08 -6.15
C TYR A 118 1.64 -11.33 -5.43
N TYR A 119 0.61 -11.20 -4.60
CA TYR A 119 0.16 -12.28 -3.73
C TYR A 119 -1.18 -12.85 -4.19
N ASN A 120 -1.60 -12.53 -5.40
CA ASN A 120 -2.81 -13.06 -6.03
C ASN A 120 -2.45 -13.55 -7.44
N ASP A 121 -2.83 -14.77 -7.77
CA ASP A 121 -2.52 -15.37 -9.08
C ASP A 121 -3.38 -14.78 -10.20
N LYS A 122 -4.49 -14.12 -9.84
CA LYS A 122 -5.49 -13.56 -10.76
C LYS A 122 -5.92 -12.16 -10.33
N ASP A 123 -6.62 -11.49 -11.24
CA ASP A 123 -7.47 -10.33 -10.92
C ASP A 123 -8.39 -10.64 -9.72
N ILE A 124 -8.47 -9.68 -8.80
CA ILE A 124 -9.41 -9.68 -7.67
C ILE A 124 -10.17 -8.35 -7.62
N TYR A 125 -11.41 -8.40 -7.16
CA TYR A 125 -12.18 -7.18 -6.92
C TYR A 125 -11.56 -6.33 -5.81
N PHE A 126 -11.58 -5.00 -5.99
CA PHE A 126 -11.08 -4.04 -4.99
C PHE A 126 -11.74 -4.20 -3.61
N THR A 127 -12.97 -4.71 -3.54
CA THR A 127 -13.67 -5.02 -2.29
C THR A 127 -12.97 -6.09 -1.46
N TYR A 128 -12.29 -7.06 -2.09
CA TYR A 128 -11.44 -8.03 -1.40
C TYR A 128 -10.17 -7.37 -0.85
N VAL A 129 -9.56 -6.45 -1.61
CA VAL A 129 -8.41 -5.65 -1.14
C VAL A 129 -8.78 -4.87 0.12
N ILE A 130 -9.94 -4.20 0.13
CA ILE A 130 -10.48 -3.48 1.30
C ILE A 130 -10.65 -4.44 2.49
N LYS A 131 -11.34 -5.57 2.29
CA LYS A 131 -11.60 -6.56 3.36
C LYS A 131 -10.31 -7.10 3.96
N ARG A 132 -9.35 -7.47 3.12
CA ARG A 132 -8.04 -7.99 3.54
C ARG A 132 -7.23 -6.93 4.28
N LEU A 133 -7.15 -5.71 3.75
CA LEU A 133 -6.43 -4.62 4.40
C LEU A 133 -7.03 -4.27 5.76
N LYS A 134 -8.37 -4.22 5.88
CA LYS A 134 -9.05 -3.99 7.17
C LYS A 134 -8.68 -5.05 8.20
N ARG A 135 -8.66 -6.33 7.80
CA ARG A 135 -8.21 -7.43 8.68
C ARG A 135 -6.74 -7.30 9.07
N TYR A 136 -5.88 -6.95 8.12
CA TYR A 136 -4.45 -6.77 8.35
C TYR A 136 -4.17 -5.63 9.34
N ILE A 137 -4.75 -4.45 9.13
CA ILE A 137 -4.63 -3.31 10.05
C ILE A 137 -5.15 -3.68 11.44
N SER A 138 -6.34 -4.29 11.52
CA SER A 138 -6.91 -4.69 12.82
C SER A 138 -6.04 -5.71 13.57
N LYS A 139 -5.29 -6.54 12.85
CA LYS A 139 -4.36 -7.52 13.43
C LYS A 139 -3.10 -6.85 13.97
N HIS A 140 -2.49 -5.94 13.20
CA HIS A 140 -1.15 -5.43 13.49
C HIS A 140 -1.11 -4.07 14.20
N ILE A 141 -2.17 -3.27 14.09
CA ILE A 141 -2.28 -1.98 14.76
C ILE A 141 -3.22 -2.13 15.97
N LYS A 142 -2.61 -2.21 17.17
CA LYS A 142 -3.35 -2.41 18.44
C LYS A 142 -3.46 -1.16 19.32
N LYS A 143 -2.53 -0.21 19.18
CA LYS A 143 -2.45 1.00 19.99
C LYS A 143 -3.67 1.92 19.80
N ILE A 144 -4.23 1.94 18.59
CA ILE A 144 -5.42 2.72 18.25
C ILE A 144 -6.58 1.77 17.95
N ARG A 145 -7.72 2.02 18.60
CA ARG A 145 -8.99 1.34 18.30
C ARG A 145 -9.79 2.13 17.28
N ASN A 146 -10.67 1.44 16.56
CA ASN A 146 -11.65 2.04 15.63
C ASN A 146 -11.01 2.87 14.49
N ILE A 147 -10.11 2.25 13.73
CA ILE A 147 -9.56 2.84 12.50
C ILE A 147 -10.52 2.55 11.35
N ASP A 148 -11.06 3.60 10.74
CA ASP A 148 -11.92 3.49 9.56
C ASP A 148 -11.07 3.42 8.28
N LEU A 149 -11.40 2.51 7.38
CA LEU A 149 -10.78 2.40 6.07
C LEU A 149 -11.68 3.05 5.02
N TYR A 150 -11.17 4.09 4.35
CA TYR A 150 -11.86 4.77 3.26
C TYR A 150 -11.22 4.40 1.92
N TYR A 151 -12.04 3.92 0.99
CA TYR A 151 -11.63 3.69 -0.38
C TYR A 151 -11.76 4.97 -1.20
N VAL A 152 -10.68 5.39 -1.85
CA VAL A 152 -10.58 6.67 -2.56
C VAL A 152 -10.53 6.43 -4.06
N PHE A 153 -11.40 7.12 -4.79
CA PHE A 153 -11.46 7.09 -6.25
C PHE A 153 -11.89 8.44 -6.83
N GLY A 154 -11.59 8.67 -8.10
CA GLY A 154 -12.00 9.85 -8.83
C GLY A 154 -13.39 9.70 -9.44
N ALA A 155 -14.00 10.82 -9.82
CA ALA A 155 -15.31 10.88 -10.48
C ALA A 155 -15.40 10.11 -11.81
N ASP A 156 -14.25 9.76 -12.42
CA ASP A 156 -14.20 8.84 -13.56
C ASP A 156 -14.69 7.42 -13.24
N ASN A 157 -14.64 7.02 -11.96
CA ASN A 157 -15.21 5.77 -11.45
C ASN A 157 -16.30 6.05 -10.42
N ALA A 158 -17.09 7.13 -10.60
CA ALA A 158 -18.11 7.56 -9.64
C ALA A 158 -19.10 6.46 -9.27
N ASP A 159 -19.40 5.52 -10.18
CA ASP A 159 -20.32 4.40 -9.92
C ASP A 159 -19.83 3.46 -8.80
N PHE A 160 -18.53 3.47 -8.43
CA PHE A 160 -18.04 2.70 -7.28
C PHE A 160 -18.74 3.07 -5.98
N VAL A 161 -19.35 4.26 -5.86
CA VAL A 161 -20.16 4.63 -4.68
C VAL A 161 -21.26 3.61 -4.37
N PHE A 162 -21.82 2.94 -5.38
CA PHE A 162 -22.91 1.98 -5.18
C PHE A 162 -22.47 0.75 -4.40
N ASP A 163 -21.21 0.34 -4.54
CA ASP A 163 -20.61 -0.76 -3.76
C ASP A 163 -20.52 -0.45 -2.25
N PHE A 164 -20.57 0.84 -1.88
CA PHE A 164 -20.45 1.30 -0.49
C PHE A 164 -21.79 1.64 0.19
N THR A 165 -22.91 1.41 -0.50
CA THR A 165 -24.24 1.74 0.03
C THR A 165 -24.60 0.93 1.28
N LYS A 166 -24.12 -0.32 1.37
CA LYS A 166 -24.41 -1.25 2.48
C LYS A 166 -23.25 -1.38 3.48
N GLU A 167 -22.01 -1.47 3.00
CA GLU A 167 -20.83 -1.73 3.82
C GLU A 167 -19.62 -0.92 3.30
N GLY A 168 -18.62 -0.73 4.17
CA GLY A 168 -17.39 -0.01 3.83
C GLY A 168 -17.58 1.50 3.97
N ARG A 169 -16.55 2.25 3.56
CA ARG A 169 -16.59 3.70 3.41
C ARG A 169 -15.79 4.12 2.20
N CYS A 170 -16.20 5.19 1.56
CA CYS A 170 -15.49 5.71 0.39
C CYS A 170 -15.48 7.23 0.31
N ILE A 171 -14.56 7.73 -0.50
CA ILE A 171 -14.42 9.14 -0.86
C ILE A 171 -14.31 9.23 -2.38
N CYS A 172 -15.28 9.88 -3.01
CA CYS A 172 -15.26 10.21 -4.43
C CYS A 172 -14.73 11.64 -4.60
N ILE A 173 -13.61 11.79 -5.30
CA ILE A 173 -12.96 13.07 -5.57
C ILE A 173 -13.41 13.61 -6.93
N GLN A 174 -13.81 14.89 -6.97
CA GLN A 174 -14.18 15.55 -8.23
C GLN A 174 -12.99 15.65 -9.16
N ARG A 175 -13.26 15.52 -10.46
CA ARG A 175 -12.24 15.62 -11.51
C ARG A 175 -12.77 16.45 -12.68
N PRO A 176 -11.95 17.37 -13.22
CA PRO A 176 -12.30 18.09 -14.44
C PRO A 176 -12.62 17.14 -15.59
N GLY A 177 -13.78 17.34 -16.23
CA GLY A 177 -14.28 16.53 -17.33
C GLY A 177 -15.18 15.34 -16.92
N TYR A 178 -15.43 15.17 -15.62
CA TYR A 178 -16.32 14.14 -15.07
C TYR A 178 -17.43 14.73 -14.17
N GLU A 179 -17.74 16.01 -14.36
CA GLU A 179 -18.76 16.74 -13.60
C GLU A 179 -20.13 16.08 -13.75
N ASN A 180 -20.49 15.62 -14.95
CA ASN A 180 -21.76 14.94 -15.19
C ASN A 180 -21.89 13.63 -14.38
N ASN A 181 -20.81 12.86 -14.29
CA ASN A 181 -20.78 11.64 -13.48
C ASN A 181 -20.99 11.98 -12.00
N PHE A 182 -20.28 13.01 -11.52
CA PHE A 182 -20.41 13.47 -10.14
C PHE A 182 -21.81 14.01 -9.84
N GLN A 183 -22.38 14.81 -10.75
CA GLN A 183 -23.74 15.36 -10.64
C GLN A 183 -24.79 14.24 -10.55
N LYS A 184 -24.70 13.22 -11.41
CA LYS A 184 -25.59 12.06 -11.40
C LYS A 184 -25.59 11.34 -10.04
N ILE A 185 -24.43 11.21 -9.42
CA ILE A 185 -24.32 10.59 -8.09
C ILE A 185 -24.85 11.55 -7.00
N SER A 186 -24.51 12.84 -7.08
CA SER A 186 -24.90 13.85 -6.10
C SER A 186 -26.41 14.13 -6.07
N SER A 187 -27.14 13.87 -7.16
CA SER A 187 -28.60 13.98 -7.20
C SER A 187 -29.31 12.81 -6.51
N ASN A 188 -28.61 11.71 -6.23
CA ASN A 188 -29.18 10.55 -5.56
C ASN A 188 -29.18 10.74 -4.04
N SER A 189 -30.36 10.99 -3.47
CA SER A 189 -30.51 11.21 -2.02
C SER A 189 -30.06 10.03 -1.14
N CYS A 190 -30.15 8.80 -1.63
CA CYS A 190 -29.66 7.62 -0.92
C CYS A 190 -28.13 7.62 -0.81
N ILE A 191 -27.43 8.26 -1.75
CA ILE A 191 -25.97 8.42 -1.70
C ILE A 191 -25.59 9.60 -0.81
N THR A 192 -26.19 10.77 -1.03
CA THR A 192 -25.80 11.99 -0.30
C THR A 192 -26.14 11.96 1.19
N LYS A 193 -27.17 11.20 1.59
CA LYS A 193 -27.51 11.00 3.01
C LYS A 193 -26.72 9.86 3.66
N ASN A 194 -25.95 9.09 2.91
CA ASN A 194 -25.24 7.94 3.45
C ASN A 194 -23.92 8.36 4.09
N ILE A 195 -23.83 8.26 5.41
CA ILE A 195 -22.64 8.62 6.20
C ILE A 195 -21.36 7.84 5.83
N ARG A 196 -21.48 6.75 5.07
CA ARG A 196 -20.34 5.95 4.58
C ARG A 196 -19.70 6.54 3.32
N ILE A 197 -20.42 7.42 2.62
CA ILE A 197 -20.03 7.92 1.31
C ILE A 197 -19.75 9.42 1.45
N ILE A 198 -18.53 9.82 1.10
CA ILE A 198 -18.15 11.22 1.02
C ILE A 198 -17.99 11.58 -0.45
N LEU A 199 -18.83 12.49 -0.92
CA LEU A 199 -18.63 13.18 -2.19
C LEU A 199 -17.83 14.44 -1.87
N SER A 200 -16.53 14.45 -2.19
CA SER A 200 -15.65 15.52 -1.74
C SER A 200 -16.02 16.86 -2.37
N LYS A 201 -15.89 17.92 -1.57
CA LYS A 201 -16.03 19.30 -2.04
C LYS A 201 -14.81 19.79 -2.82
N TYR A 202 -13.70 19.07 -2.72
CA TYR A 202 -12.48 19.37 -3.47
C TYR A 202 -12.50 18.73 -4.85
N SER A 203 -11.88 19.43 -5.80
CA SER A 203 -11.66 18.96 -7.16
C SER A 203 -10.17 18.98 -7.47
N THR A 204 -9.70 18.00 -8.22
CA THR A 204 -8.31 18.01 -8.72
C THR A 204 -8.11 19.19 -9.66
N SER A 205 -6.99 19.89 -9.52
CA SER A 205 -6.64 21.05 -10.36
C SER A 205 -6.31 20.67 -11.80
N ARG A 206 -5.94 19.40 -12.04
CA ARG A 206 -5.44 18.93 -13.33
C ARG A 206 -6.53 18.16 -14.09
N PRO A 207 -6.64 18.35 -15.43
CA PRO A 207 -7.53 17.53 -16.24
C PRO A 207 -7.10 16.07 -16.19
N ASN A 208 -8.06 15.15 -16.35
CA ASN A 208 -7.78 13.72 -16.30
C ASN A 208 -6.73 13.36 -17.36
N LYS A 209 -5.63 12.75 -16.91
CA LYS A 209 -4.67 12.10 -17.80
C LYS A 209 -4.74 10.61 -17.55
N SER A 210 -5.23 9.86 -18.53
CA SER A 210 -5.17 8.41 -18.47
C SER A 210 -3.73 7.95 -18.38
N SER A 211 -3.45 6.96 -17.53
CA SER A 211 -2.13 6.31 -17.49
C SER A 211 -1.74 5.77 -18.88
N SER A 212 -2.70 5.30 -19.69
CA SER A 212 -2.46 4.81 -21.06
C SER A 212 -1.97 5.87 -22.04
N SER A 213 -2.15 7.17 -21.74
CA SER A 213 -1.67 8.29 -22.56
C SER A 213 -0.29 8.80 -22.13
N MET A 214 0.29 8.24 -21.08
CA MET A 214 1.58 8.70 -20.56
C MET A 214 2.72 7.87 -21.14
N LYS A 215 3.86 8.54 -21.38
CA LYS A 215 5.11 7.82 -21.66
C LYS A 215 5.48 7.01 -20.42
N ILE A 216 5.71 5.72 -20.62
CA ILE A 216 6.27 4.85 -19.60
C ILE A 216 7.71 5.33 -19.36
N PRO A 217 8.06 5.78 -18.14
CA PRO A 217 9.43 6.11 -17.84
C PRO A 217 10.28 4.85 -18.02
N ASP A 218 11.34 4.95 -18.80
CA ASP A 218 12.35 3.90 -18.79
C ASP A 218 12.95 3.85 -17.38
N LEU A 219 13.08 2.64 -16.82
CA LEU A 219 13.86 2.48 -15.59
C LEU A 219 15.31 2.65 -16.00
N LYS A 220 15.76 3.90 -16.17
CA LYS A 220 17.18 4.22 -16.36
C LYS A 220 17.96 3.37 -15.36
N GLU A 221 18.96 2.64 -15.85
CA GLU A 221 19.85 1.85 -15.00
C GLU A 221 20.17 2.70 -13.77
N ARG A 222 19.81 2.18 -12.59
CA ARG A 222 20.13 2.88 -11.36
C ARG A 222 21.63 3.14 -11.40
N PRO A 223 22.11 4.37 -11.12
CA PRO A 223 23.54 4.57 -11.01
C PRO A 223 24.08 3.51 -10.05
N LEU A 224 25.14 2.81 -10.47
CA LEU A 224 25.83 1.87 -9.60
C LEU A 224 26.32 2.68 -8.39
N TYR A 225 25.70 2.48 -7.24
CA TYR A 225 26.13 3.14 -6.01
C TYR A 225 27.34 2.37 -5.47
N PRO A 226 28.50 3.03 -5.21
CA PRO A 226 29.73 2.42 -4.67
C PRO A 226 29.45 1.46 -3.50
N ASP A 227 28.49 1.81 -2.65
CA ASP A 227 28.07 1.01 -1.51
C ASP A 227 26.57 0.69 -1.61
N MET A 228 26.24 -0.56 -1.86
CA MET A 228 24.85 -1.04 -1.91
C MET A 228 24.56 -1.93 -0.70
N SER A 229 23.43 -1.69 -0.03
CA SER A 229 22.94 -2.57 1.03
C SER A 229 21.86 -3.50 0.50
N TYR A 230 22.09 -4.81 0.58
CA TYR A 230 21.08 -5.84 0.37
C TYR A 230 20.46 -6.21 1.73
N LEU A 231 19.21 -5.81 1.93
CA LEU A 231 18.50 -6.03 3.19
C LEU A 231 17.67 -7.31 3.10
N ILE A 232 18.01 -8.28 3.94
CA ILE A 232 17.21 -9.48 4.18
C ILE A 232 16.22 -9.16 5.30
N ARG A 233 14.93 -9.31 5.02
CA ARG A 233 13.91 -9.12 6.04
C ARG A 233 14.00 -10.22 7.10
N ASP A 234 14.04 -9.83 8.36
CA ASP A 234 14.07 -10.71 9.51
C ASP A 234 12.75 -10.59 10.30
N GLU A 235 11.86 -11.57 10.08
CA GLU A 235 10.54 -11.68 10.73
C GLU A 235 10.62 -12.10 12.21
N GLY A 236 11.83 -12.33 12.75
CA GLY A 236 12.01 -12.82 14.12
C GLY A 236 11.32 -14.17 14.34
N ASN A 237 10.70 -14.32 15.51
CA ASN A 237 9.90 -15.48 15.87
C ASN A 237 8.38 -15.22 15.74
N ILE A 238 7.97 -14.09 15.17
CA ILE A 238 6.57 -13.62 15.14
C ILE A 238 5.62 -14.69 14.57
N THR A 239 6.06 -15.40 13.53
CA THR A 239 5.28 -16.44 12.86
C THR A 239 5.10 -17.72 13.69
N ILE A 240 6.00 -17.97 14.64
CA ILE A 240 6.03 -19.18 15.48
C ILE A 240 5.73 -18.88 16.96
N GLU A 241 5.44 -17.62 17.30
CA GLU A 241 5.18 -17.20 18.67
C GLU A 241 4.00 -17.93 19.31
N ASN A 242 2.95 -18.24 18.54
CA ASN A 242 1.82 -19.01 19.05
C ASN A 242 2.17 -20.46 19.42
N TRP A 243 3.33 -20.95 18.97
CA TRP A 243 3.84 -22.29 19.23
C TRP A 243 4.78 -22.30 20.46
N THR A 244 5.09 -21.12 21.02
CA THR A 244 5.94 -20.93 22.22
C THR A 244 5.31 -21.50 23.49
N HIS A 245 3.98 -21.53 23.58
CA HIS A 245 3.28 -21.87 24.82
C HIS A 245 3.48 -23.32 25.28
N ASN A 246 3.76 -24.23 24.34
CA ASN A 246 3.82 -25.67 24.61
C ASN A 246 5.13 -26.34 24.21
N ARG A 247 6.14 -25.59 23.71
CA ARG A 247 7.41 -26.17 23.25
C ARG A 247 8.60 -25.24 23.50
N GLN A 248 9.73 -25.81 23.90
CA GLN A 248 10.99 -25.09 23.96
C GLN A 248 11.51 -24.87 22.53
N ILE A 249 11.58 -23.61 22.11
CA ILE A 249 11.82 -23.18 20.72
C ILE A 249 13.26 -22.68 20.50
N SER A 250 14.11 -22.77 21.53
CA SER A 250 15.52 -22.34 21.47
C SER A 250 16.26 -22.97 20.28
N GLY A 251 16.00 -24.24 19.99
CA GLY A 251 16.54 -24.94 18.82
C GLY A 251 16.11 -24.32 17.49
N LEU A 252 14.83 -23.93 17.36
CA LEU A 252 14.29 -23.32 16.14
C LEU A 252 14.77 -21.87 15.97
N SER A 253 14.87 -21.11 17.06
CA SER A 253 15.50 -19.77 17.04
C SER A 253 16.96 -19.85 16.58
N LYS A 254 17.74 -20.80 17.12
CA LYS A 254 19.12 -21.04 16.70
C LYS A 254 19.21 -21.49 15.24
N ALA A 255 18.31 -22.38 14.79
CA ALA A 255 18.25 -22.81 13.39
C ALA A 255 17.96 -21.64 12.44
N ARG A 256 17.03 -20.75 12.83
CA ARG A 256 16.68 -19.54 12.07
C ARG A 256 17.85 -18.56 11.96
N GLU A 257 18.54 -18.29 13.07
CA GLU A 257 19.74 -17.45 13.09
C GLU A 257 20.85 -18.03 12.20
N ASN A 258 21.07 -19.34 12.27
CA ASN A 258 22.02 -20.04 11.40
C ASN A 258 21.62 -19.96 9.92
N LEU A 259 20.34 -20.14 9.59
CA LEU A 259 19.82 -20.00 8.23
C LEU A 259 20.07 -18.59 7.68
N LEU A 260 19.72 -17.56 8.45
CA LEU A 260 19.94 -16.17 8.06
C LEU A 260 21.43 -15.86 7.87
N LYS A 261 22.30 -16.36 8.76
CA LYS A 261 23.75 -16.22 8.62
C LYS A 261 24.26 -16.89 7.34
N ASN A 262 23.83 -18.11 7.06
CA ASN A 262 24.25 -18.85 5.87
C ASN A 262 23.72 -18.21 4.58
N LEU A 263 22.47 -17.74 4.58
CA LEU A 263 21.90 -17.03 3.44
C LEU A 263 22.68 -15.75 3.11
N LYS A 264 23.13 -14.99 4.13
CA LYS A 264 24.00 -13.83 3.91
C LYS A 264 25.30 -14.21 3.22
N LEU A 265 25.93 -15.30 3.65
CA LEU A 265 27.18 -15.79 3.04
C LEU A 265 26.96 -16.21 1.59
N LEU A 266 25.92 -16.98 1.31
CA LEU A 266 25.59 -17.43 -0.05
C LEU A 266 25.34 -16.26 -1.00
N ILE A 267 24.54 -15.27 -0.58
CA ILE A 267 24.32 -14.07 -1.40
C ILE A 267 25.64 -13.31 -1.60
N LYS A 268 26.50 -13.22 -0.58
CA LYS A 268 27.81 -12.56 -0.70
C LYS A 268 28.68 -13.25 -1.74
N GLU A 269 28.73 -14.57 -1.72
CA GLU A 269 29.50 -15.39 -2.66
C GLU A 269 28.99 -15.24 -4.10
N ILE A 270 27.67 -15.27 -4.32
CA ILE A 270 27.06 -15.12 -5.65
C ILE A 270 27.41 -13.76 -6.29
N PHE A 271 27.43 -12.71 -5.49
CA PHE A 271 27.70 -11.35 -5.97
C PHE A 271 29.17 -10.92 -5.85
N TYR A 272 30.04 -11.79 -5.33
CA TYR A 272 31.47 -11.53 -5.23
C TYR A 272 32.11 -11.46 -6.62
N ASP A 273 32.85 -10.39 -6.86
CA ASP A 273 33.63 -10.20 -8.08
C ASP A 273 34.93 -9.47 -7.71
N PRO A 274 36.11 -10.11 -7.85
CA PRO A 274 37.39 -9.51 -7.46
C PRO A 274 37.75 -8.26 -8.29
N ASN A 275 37.07 -8.03 -9.43
CA ASN A 275 37.31 -6.90 -10.31
C ASN A 275 36.28 -5.76 -10.16
N ARG A 276 35.27 -5.88 -9.27
CA ARG A 276 34.25 -4.84 -9.06
C ARG A 276 34.67 -3.80 -8.02
N GLN A 277 34.36 -2.53 -8.31
CA GLN A 277 34.58 -1.38 -7.41
C GLN A 277 33.39 -1.11 -6.44
N TYR A 278 32.49 -2.07 -6.24
CA TYR A 278 31.27 -1.88 -5.45
C TYR A 278 31.20 -2.84 -4.26
N ASN A 279 31.00 -2.33 -3.05
CA ASN A 279 30.82 -3.15 -1.87
C ASN A 279 29.33 -3.47 -1.65
N LEU A 280 28.96 -4.75 -1.84
CA LEU A 280 27.64 -5.24 -1.46
C LEU A 280 27.62 -5.60 0.03
N THR A 281 27.00 -4.76 0.85
CA THR A 281 26.78 -5.05 2.27
C THR A 281 25.48 -5.80 2.44
N ILE A 282 25.51 -7.00 3.04
CA ILE A 282 24.31 -7.80 3.27
C ILE A 282 23.93 -7.73 4.74
N GLN A 283 22.76 -7.17 5.02
CA GLN A 283 22.29 -6.94 6.39
C GLN A 283 20.94 -7.63 6.59
N THR A 284 20.64 -7.95 7.85
CA THR A 284 19.28 -8.36 8.24
C THR A 284 18.59 -7.17 8.87
N LEU A 285 17.34 -6.97 8.50
CA LEU A 285 16.51 -5.92 9.06
C LEU A 285 15.36 -6.55 9.83
N LYS A 286 15.39 -6.42 11.17
CA LYS A 286 14.27 -6.89 11.99
C LYS A 286 13.01 -6.17 11.57
N VAL A 287 11.87 -6.85 11.50
CA VAL A 287 10.57 -6.23 11.16
C VAL A 287 10.29 -4.98 12.00
N ASN A 288 10.59 -5.01 13.29
CA ASN A 288 10.34 -3.89 14.19
C ASN A 288 11.31 -2.70 13.94
N GLU A 289 12.44 -2.96 13.27
CA GLU A 289 13.43 -1.96 12.84
C GLU A 289 13.22 -1.53 11.38
N GLN A 290 12.54 -2.34 10.56
CA GLN A 290 12.05 -1.95 9.23
C GLN A 290 11.21 -0.67 9.31
N TYR A 291 10.65 -0.42 10.49
CA TYR A 291 9.88 0.74 10.84
C TYR A 291 10.69 1.89 11.46
N LYS A 292 12.01 1.97 11.27
CA LYS A 292 12.84 3.07 11.84
C LYS A 292 13.67 3.85 10.81
N PHE A 293 13.48 3.59 9.53
CA PHE A 293 14.12 4.30 8.41
C PHE A 293 13.12 5.22 7.72
#